data_AF-A0A4Y2L5C1-F1
#
_entry.id   AF-A0A4Y2L5C1-F1
#
_cell.length_a   1.000
_cell.length_b   1.000
_cell.length_c   1.000
_cell.angle_alpha   90.00
_cell.angle_beta   90.00
_cell.angle_gamma   90.00
#
_symmetry.space_group_name_H-M   'P 1'
#
loop_
_entity.id
_entity.type
_entity.pdbx_description
1 polymer ?
#
loop_
_entity_poly.entity_id
_entity_poly.type
_entity_poly.pdbx_seq_one_letter_code
_entity_poly.pdbx_strand_id
1 'polypeptide(L)'
;MKRPPPSSDGDIGSCGSKRRRRFSTSDDDDSSRPPTIEPAFQSPPLHKIYNSSSRKEKPDELFRKDLISAMKLPDNEQLDESEFWDVTDSWKQEWERGVQVPVNSKNVPNPNVRPIREKTKAVAFKLPKKLMRTTEDSFFSNEYHVLTDTAAKAENVCKYDMDDLDFFWLKNFNEKREELGLYQF
;
A
#
# COMPACT_ATOMS: atom_id res chain seq x y z
N MET A 1 26.54 36.52 -44.01
CA MET A 1 27.08 37.90 -43.89
C MET A 1 27.72 38.03 -42.53
N LYS A 2 29.05 38.26 -42.49
CA LYS A 2 29.87 38.37 -41.28
C LYS A 2 29.81 39.80 -40.72
N ARG A 3 29.69 39.98 -39.41
CA ARG A 3 30.05 41.23 -38.70
C ARG A 3 31.35 41.01 -37.90
N PRO A 4 32.27 41.99 -37.85
CA PRO A 4 33.54 41.89 -37.14
C PRO A 4 33.37 42.18 -35.62
N PRO A 5 34.34 41.78 -34.78
CA PRO A 5 34.27 41.93 -33.33
C PRO A 5 34.78 43.31 -32.88
N PRO A 6 34.28 43.86 -31.76
CA PRO A 6 34.96 44.96 -31.08
C PRO A 6 36.04 44.47 -30.11
N SER A 7 37.08 45.30 -30.05
CA SER A 7 38.37 45.27 -29.38
C SER A 7 38.40 44.92 -27.89
N SER A 8 39.46 44.19 -27.55
CA SER A 8 40.03 43.94 -26.23
C SER A 8 40.76 45.15 -25.66
N ASP A 9 40.54 45.46 -24.38
CA ASP A 9 41.50 46.15 -23.49
C ASP A 9 41.22 45.78 -22.01
N GLY A 10 42.28 45.36 -21.29
CA GLY A 10 42.54 45.80 -19.92
C GLY A 10 41.98 45.04 -18.70
N ASP A 11 42.51 43.83 -18.44
CA ASP A 11 43.18 43.35 -17.20
C ASP A 11 42.65 43.56 -15.75
N ILE A 12 43.03 42.56 -14.92
CA ILE A 12 43.12 42.47 -13.44
C ILE A 12 41.91 41.90 -12.66
N GLY A 13 42.14 40.76 -11.99
CA GLY A 13 41.58 40.53 -10.64
C GLY A 13 41.05 39.13 -10.30
N SER A 14 41.93 38.30 -9.74
CA SER A 14 41.69 37.04 -9.02
C SER A 14 40.51 37.01 -8.03
N CYS A 15 39.72 35.93 -7.99
CA CYS A 15 39.73 34.96 -6.87
C CYS A 15 38.67 33.83 -7.04
N GLY A 16 39.12 32.61 -7.35
CA GLY A 16 38.31 31.40 -7.23
C GLY A 16 38.52 30.76 -5.87
N SER A 17 37.47 30.68 -5.03
CA SER A 17 37.54 29.94 -3.77
C SER A 17 37.00 28.52 -3.92
N LYS A 18 37.88 27.57 -4.25
CA LYS A 18 37.69 26.13 -4.01
C LYS A 18 37.85 25.88 -2.50
N ARG A 19 36.76 25.61 -1.77
CA ARG A 19 36.86 25.11 -0.38
C ARG A 19 36.99 23.59 -0.37
N ARG A 20 38.18 23.17 0.10
CA ARG A 20 38.73 21.81 0.19
C ARG A 20 37.99 20.95 1.23
N ARG A 21 37.88 19.65 0.90
CA ARG A 21 37.60 18.53 1.81
C ARG A 21 38.61 18.53 2.96
N ARG A 22 38.16 18.34 4.20
CA ARG A 22 39.03 18.03 5.34
C ARG A 22 38.99 16.52 5.59
N PHE A 23 40.10 15.85 5.29
CA PHE A 23 40.52 14.64 5.98
C PHE A 23 41.50 15.09 7.07
N SER A 24 41.29 14.65 8.30
CA SER A 24 42.29 14.74 9.38
C SER A 24 42.40 13.35 10.01
N THR A 25 43.61 12.82 9.92
CA THR A 25 44.18 11.68 10.64
C THR A 25 45.07 12.26 11.74
N SER A 26 45.09 11.62 12.92
CA SER A 26 46.25 11.53 13.83
C SER A 26 45.89 10.67 15.04
N ASP A 27 46.73 9.67 15.31
CA ASP A 27 46.65 8.65 16.36
C ASP A 27 47.00 9.15 17.78
N ASP A 28 46.51 8.43 18.81
CA ASP A 28 47.27 7.69 19.86
C ASP A 28 46.58 7.60 21.24
N ASP A 29 46.30 6.34 21.61
CA ASP A 29 46.36 5.60 22.89
C ASP A 29 45.58 5.94 24.20
N ASP A 30 45.25 4.82 24.87
CA ASP A 30 44.99 4.55 26.30
C ASP A 30 43.54 4.40 26.84
N SER A 31 43.18 3.12 26.99
CA SER A 31 42.33 2.43 27.97
C SER A 31 41.37 3.23 28.86
N SER A 32 40.05 2.99 28.69
CA SER A 32 39.08 2.56 29.74
C SER A 32 37.62 2.63 29.25
N ARG A 33 36.93 1.47 29.15
CA ARG A 33 35.44 1.34 29.12
C ARG A 33 34.89 1.48 30.56
N PRO A 34 33.58 1.76 30.88
CA PRO A 34 32.31 1.35 30.22
C PRO A 34 31.13 2.39 30.38
N PRO A 35 29.81 2.07 30.28
CA PRO A 35 29.03 1.20 29.37
C PRO A 35 27.87 1.93 28.60
N THR A 36 27.37 1.25 27.55
CA THR A 36 25.99 1.24 27.00
C THR A 36 25.21 2.56 26.76
N ILE A 37 25.09 2.96 25.48
CA ILE A 37 23.91 3.67 24.97
C ILE A 37 23.55 3.07 23.60
N GLU A 38 22.50 2.24 23.57
CA GLU A 38 21.78 1.85 22.37
C GLU A 38 21.26 3.11 21.65
N PRO A 39 21.46 3.31 20.33
CA PRO A 39 20.82 4.40 19.64
C PRO A 39 19.34 4.03 19.44
N ALA A 40 18.49 4.54 20.33
CA ALA A 40 17.05 4.48 20.13
C ALA A 40 16.72 5.08 18.76
N PHE A 41 16.18 4.26 17.85
CA PHE A 41 15.54 4.72 16.62
C PHE A 41 14.32 5.56 17.00
N GLN A 42 14.54 6.86 17.22
CA GLN A 42 13.45 7.81 17.38
C GLN A 42 12.84 8.01 15.99
N SER A 43 11.64 7.48 15.81
CA SER A 43 10.82 7.85 14.66
C SER A 43 10.64 9.37 14.65
N PRO A 44 10.89 10.06 13.52
CA PRO A 44 10.79 11.50 13.47
C PRO A 44 9.35 11.92 13.82
N PRO A 45 9.19 12.91 14.72
CA PRO A 45 7.89 13.20 15.26
C PRO A 45 6.97 13.77 14.17
N LEU A 46 5.74 13.26 14.11
CA LEU A 46 4.77 13.50 13.03
C LEU A 46 4.51 15.00 12.77
N HIS A 47 4.70 15.87 13.76
CA HIS A 47 4.56 17.33 13.61
C HIS A 47 5.64 17.99 12.73
N LYS A 48 6.75 17.29 12.42
CA LYS A 48 7.75 17.72 11.42
C LYS A 48 7.45 17.17 10.03
N ILE A 49 6.61 16.15 9.93
CA ILE A 49 6.16 15.53 8.67
C ILE A 49 4.93 16.25 8.13
N TYR A 50 4.07 16.75 9.02
CA TYR A 50 2.85 17.48 8.66
C TYR A 50 2.96 18.94 9.07
N ASN A 51 2.69 19.86 8.13
CA ASN A 51 2.67 21.29 8.36
C ASN A 51 1.51 21.66 9.31
N SER A 52 1.74 21.65 10.62
CA SER A 52 0.72 21.95 11.64
C SER A 52 0.43 23.45 11.80
N SER A 53 1.08 24.32 11.02
CA SER A 53 0.88 25.76 11.11
C SER A 53 -0.16 26.23 10.12
N SER A 54 -1.40 26.21 10.58
CA SER A 54 -2.55 26.89 9.99
C SER A 54 -2.25 28.38 9.75
N ARG A 55 -1.81 28.73 8.53
CA ARG A 55 -1.77 30.11 8.04
C ARG A 55 -2.22 30.19 6.59
N LYS A 56 -3.53 30.45 6.45
CA LYS A 56 -4.23 31.27 5.44
C LYS A 56 -3.98 30.97 3.95
N GLU A 57 -5.06 30.51 3.31
CA GLU A 57 -5.45 30.71 1.89
C GLU A 57 -4.65 30.07 0.75
N LYS A 58 -3.69 29.18 0.99
CA LYS A 58 -3.21 28.28 -0.07
C LYS A 58 -3.79 26.89 0.11
N PRO A 59 -4.37 26.26 -0.93
CA PRO A 59 -4.80 24.87 -0.82
C PRO A 59 -3.60 24.02 -0.41
N ASP A 60 -3.82 23.14 0.56
CA ASP A 60 -2.82 22.25 1.15
C ASP A 60 -2.37 21.19 0.13
N GLU A 61 -1.58 21.62 -0.84
CA GLU A 61 -0.93 20.77 -1.83
C GLU A 61 0.42 20.31 -1.29
N LEU A 62 0.44 19.24 -0.47
CA LEU A 62 1.68 18.53 -0.17
C LEU A 62 1.92 17.48 -1.26
N PHE A 63 2.95 17.70 -2.07
CA PHE A 63 3.43 16.70 -3.01
C PHE A 63 4.47 15.82 -2.34
N ARG A 64 4.17 14.52 -2.26
CA ARG A 64 5.03 13.50 -1.67
C ARG A 64 5.72 12.68 -2.77
N LYS A 65 7.05 12.83 -2.89
CA LYS A 65 7.87 12.14 -3.90
C LYS A 65 8.28 10.73 -3.47
N ASP A 66 8.35 10.49 -2.17
CA ASP A 66 8.68 9.22 -1.54
C ASP A 66 7.80 8.07 -2.05
N LEU A 67 6.51 8.32 -2.30
CA LEU A 67 5.58 7.30 -2.79
C LEU A 67 5.93 6.80 -4.20
N ILE A 68 6.22 7.72 -5.13
CA ILE A 68 6.59 7.37 -6.50
C ILE A 68 8.00 6.78 -6.51
N SER A 69 8.93 7.36 -5.74
CA SER A 69 10.29 6.83 -5.63
C SER A 69 10.35 5.44 -5.01
N ALA A 70 9.44 5.11 -4.07
CA ALA A 70 9.35 3.77 -3.51
C ALA A 70 8.81 2.73 -4.49
N MET A 71 8.06 3.16 -5.51
CA MET A 71 7.64 2.30 -6.62
C MET A 71 8.71 2.17 -7.71
N LYS A 72 9.71 3.07 -7.75
CA LYS A 72 10.76 3.03 -8.76
C LYS A 72 11.77 1.93 -8.39
N LEU A 73 11.90 0.93 -9.24
CA LEU A 73 12.98 -0.05 -9.13
C LEU A 73 14.35 0.60 -9.42
N PRO A 74 15.43 0.15 -8.77
CA PRO A 74 16.78 0.58 -9.11
C PRO A 74 17.08 0.27 -10.58
N ASP A 75 17.73 1.21 -11.28
CA ASP A 75 18.04 1.05 -12.71
C ASP A 75 18.98 -0.16 -13.01
N ASN A 76 19.54 -0.79 -11.97
CA ASN A 76 20.45 -1.93 -12.05
C ASN A 76 19.74 -3.29 -11.94
N GLU A 77 18.43 -3.31 -11.64
CA GLU A 77 17.63 -4.52 -11.51
C GLU A 77 16.98 -4.83 -12.87
N GLN A 78 17.55 -5.77 -13.61
CA GLN A 78 17.00 -6.20 -14.90
C GLN A 78 15.86 -7.19 -14.64
N LEU A 79 14.63 -6.76 -14.94
CA LEU A 79 13.46 -7.64 -14.98
C LEU A 79 13.38 -8.36 -16.33
N ASP A 80 12.78 -9.54 -16.35
CA ASP A 80 12.52 -10.29 -17.57
C ASP A 80 11.40 -9.66 -18.40
N GLU A 81 11.48 -9.77 -19.72
CA GLU A 81 10.51 -9.16 -20.67
C GLU A 81 9.05 -9.58 -20.41
N SER A 82 8.83 -10.74 -19.77
CA SER A 82 7.50 -11.25 -19.41
C SER A 82 6.88 -10.59 -18.18
N GLU A 83 7.65 -9.84 -17.39
CA GLU A 83 7.17 -9.18 -16.17
C GLU A 83 6.78 -7.71 -16.41
N PHE A 84 7.03 -7.19 -17.60
CA PHE A 84 6.63 -5.85 -17.98
C PHE A 84 5.14 -5.79 -18.36
N TRP A 85 4.50 -4.73 -17.92
CA TRP A 85 3.17 -4.35 -18.37
C TRP A 85 3.31 -3.11 -19.25
N ASP A 86 2.78 -3.16 -20.47
CA ASP A 86 2.74 -2.01 -21.36
C ASP A 86 1.77 -0.96 -20.79
N VAL A 87 2.33 0.17 -20.36
CA VAL A 87 1.56 1.34 -19.95
C VAL A 87 1.43 2.26 -21.15
N THR A 88 0.20 2.47 -21.62
CA THR A 88 -0.07 3.33 -22.79
C THR A 88 0.20 4.81 -22.52
N ASP A 89 0.17 5.22 -21.26
CA ASP A 89 0.46 6.59 -20.84
C ASP A 89 1.97 6.80 -20.68
N SER A 90 2.51 7.77 -21.43
CA SER A 90 3.90 8.20 -21.26
C SER A 90 4.09 8.93 -19.92
N TRP A 91 5.30 8.80 -19.36
CA TRP A 91 5.71 9.53 -18.16
C TRP A 91 5.50 11.05 -18.33
N LYS A 92 4.75 11.67 -17.41
CA LYS A 92 4.48 13.11 -17.43
C LYS A 92 5.41 13.84 -16.46
N GLN A 93 5.95 14.98 -16.88
CA GLN A 93 6.84 15.80 -16.05
C GLN A 93 6.20 16.24 -14.73
N GLU A 94 4.88 16.41 -14.69
CA GLU A 94 4.13 16.70 -13.47
C GLU A 94 4.25 15.60 -12.40
N TRP A 95 4.57 14.36 -12.77
CA TRP A 95 4.76 13.24 -11.83
C TRP A 95 6.09 13.34 -11.09
N GLU A 96 7.09 14.07 -11.62
CA GLU A 96 8.32 14.38 -10.88
C GLU A 96 8.07 15.27 -9.65
N ARG A 97 6.91 15.96 -9.62
CA ARG A 97 6.50 16.78 -8.48
C ARG A 97 6.13 15.92 -7.27
N GLY A 98 5.70 14.68 -7.47
CA GLY A 98 5.21 13.76 -6.44
C GLY A 98 3.69 13.56 -6.53
N VAL A 99 3.13 12.78 -5.60
CA VAL A 99 1.67 12.59 -5.50
C VAL A 99 1.09 13.64 -4.57
N GLN A 100 -0.01 14.28 -4.97
CA GLN A 100 -0.77 15.15 -4.07
C GLN A 100 -1.43 14.30 -2.98
N VAL A 101 -1.04 14.51 -1.73
CA VAL A 101 -1.63 13.80 -0.59
C VAL A 101 -2.45 14.79 0.24
N PRO A 102 -3.71 14.47 0.58
CA PRO A 102 -4.51 15.29 1.48
C PRO A 102 -3.78 15.52 2.81
N VAL A 103 -3.51 16.78 3.14
CA VAL A 103 -2.80 17.18 4.37
C VAL A 103 -3.75 17.64 5.47
N ASN A 104 -5.00 17.92 5.08
CA ASN A 104 -6.04 18.36 5.99
C ASN A 104 -6.93 17.21 6.42
N SER A 105 -6.92 16.93 7.73
CA SER A 105 -7.88 16.00 8.35
C SER A 105 -9.35 16.38 8.09
N LYS A 106 -9.65 17.65 7.81
CA LYS A 106 -11.00 18.13 7.47
C LYS A 106 -11.45 17.83 6.03
N ASN A 107 -10.51 17.49 5.14
CA ASN A 107 -10.80 17.25 3.72
C ASN A 107 -10.88 15.76 3.37
N VAL A 108 -10.75 14.87 4.36
CA VAL A 108 -10.94 13.43 4.14
C VAL A 108 -12.44 13.18 3.97
N PRO A 109 -12.88 12.57 2.84
CA PRO A 109 -14.29 12.25 2.66
C PRO A 109 -14.73 11.25 3.73
N ASN A 110 -15.89 11.50 4.34
CA ASN A 110 -16.47 10.57 5.30
C ASN A 110 -16.97 9.31 4.57
N PRO A 111 -16.67 8.10 5.05
CA PRO A 111 -17.24 6.88 4.49
C PRO A 111 -18.77 6.93 4.64
N ASN A 112 -19.48 6.79 3.53
CA ASN A 112 -20.94 6.71 3.53
C ASN A 112 -21.35 5.25 3.31
N VAL A 113 -22.01 4.66 4.32
CA VAL A 113 -22.52 3.29 4.25
C VAL A 113 -24.04 3.36 4.16
N ARG A 114 -24.60 2.83 3.08
CA ARG A 114 -26.04 2.62 2.95
C ARG A 114 -26.35 1.12 3.07
N PRO A 115 -27.27 0.69 3.94
CA PRO A 115 -27.71 -0.70 3.97
C PRO A 115 -28.45 -1.02 2.66
N ILE A 116 -28.02 -2.06 1.94
CA ILE A 116 -28.56 -2.44 0.62
C ILE A 116 -29.73 -3.43 0.77
N ARG A 117 -29.70 -4.29 1.81
CA ARG A 117 -30.77 -5.24 2.15
C ARG A 117 -30.82 -5.41 3.67
N GLU A 118 -32.01 -5.51 4.23
CA GLU A 118 -32.15 -6.06 5.58
C GLU A 118 -31.72 -7.52 5.54
N LYS A 119 -30.71 -7.87 6.33
CA LYS A 119 -30.33 -9.27 6.49
C LYS A 119 -31.56 -9.97 7.09
N THR A 120 -32.18 -10.86 6.33
CA THR A 120 -33.03 -11.89 6.93
C THR A 120 -32.17 -12.55 8.01
N LYS A 121 -32.71 -12.77 9.22
CA LYS A 121 -31.97 -13.37 10.33
C LYS A 121 -31.61 -14.81 9.96
N ALA A 122 -30.58 -14.97 9.14
CA ALA A 122 -30.13 -16.23 8.60
C ALA A 122 -29.19 -16.86 9.62
N VAL A 123 -29.70 -17.94 10.23
CA VAL A 123 -29.03 -18.90 11.10
C VAL A 123 -28.54 -18.35 12.44
N ALA A 124 -29.07 -18.94 13.53
CA ALA A 124 -28.68 -18.65 14.89
C ALA A 124 -27.27 -19.18 15.18
N PHE A 125 -26.24 -18.38 14.89
CA PHE A 125 -24.91 -18.61 15.44
C PHE A 125 -24.99 -18.55 16.96
N LYS A 126 -24.74 -19.68 17.63
CA LYS A 126 -24.64 -19.76 19.08
C LYS A 126 -23.18 -19.62 19.45
N LEU A 127 -22.82 -18.50 20.08
CA LEU A 127 -21.45 -18.28 20.55
C LEU A 127 -21.10 -19.33 21.62
N PRO A 128 -20.05 -20.14 21.41
CA PRO A 128 -19.59 -21.11 22.42
C PRO A 128 -19.03 -20.40 23.65
N LYS A 129 -19.07 -21.08 24.81
CA LYS A 129 -18.48 -20.56 26.07
C LYS A 129 -16.95 -20.61 26.09
N LYS A 130 -16.36 -21.42 25.22
CA LYS A 130 -14.91 -21.64 25.05
C LYS A 130 -14.44 -20.94 23.78
N LEU A 131 -13.16 -20.63 23.72
CA LEU A 131 -12.55 -19.97 22.56
C LEU A 131 -12.55 -20.92 21.36
N MET A 132 -12.96 -20.43 20.20
CA MET A 132 -12.94 -21.24 18.97
C MET A 132 -11.54 -21.28 18.37
N ARG A 133 -11.07 -22.47 17.98
CA ARG A 133 -9.86 -22.64 17.17
C ARG A 133 -10.16 -23.50 15.96
N THR A 134 -9.42 -23.28 14.88
CA THR A 134 -9.60 -23.99 13.61
C THR A 134 -8.70 -25.23 13.50
N THR A 135 -7.63 -25.29 14.30
CA THR A 135 -6.63 -26.37 14.30
C THR A 135 -6.20 -26.74 15.71
N GLU A 136 -5.74 -27.98 15.89
CA GLU A 136 -5.14 -28.46 17.13
C GLU A 136 -3.62 -28.27 17.08
N ASP A 137 -3.15 -27.09 17.46
CA ASP A 137 -1.70 -26.81 17.60
C ASP A 137 -1.23 -26.96 19.06
N SER A 138 0.06 -26.71 19.31
CA SER A 138 0.69 -26.83 20.64
C SER A 138 0.05 -25.99 21.76
N PHE A 139 -0.75 -24.98 21.42
CA PHE A 139 -1.46 -24.14 22.39
C PHE A 139 -2.92 -24.60 22.59
N PHE A 140 -3.34 -25.68 21.94
CA PHE A 140 -4.69 -26.20 22.07
C PHE A 140 -4.86 -26.87 23.44
N SER A 141 -5.95 -26.50 24.12
CA SER A 141 -6.34 -27.09 25.39
C SER A 141 -7.86 -27.23 25.39
N ASN A 142 -8.32 -28.46 25.63
CA ASN A 142 -9.74 -28.81 25.66
C ASN A 142 -10.48 -28.11 26.82
N GLU A 143 -9.76 -27.54 27.80
CA GLU A 143 -10.34 -26.72 28.87
C GLU A 143 -10.81 -25.36 28.34
N TYR A 144 -10.00 -24.71 27.51
CA TYR A 144 -10.21 -23.33 27.05
C TYR A 144 -10.78 -23.24 25.64
N HIS A 145 -10.61 -24.29 24.82
CA HIS A 145 -10.84 -24.23 23.38
C HIS A 145 -11.91 -25.23 22.90
N VAL A 146 -12.55 -24.87 21.79
CA VAL A 146 -13.43 -25.74 20.99
C VAL A 146 -12.94 -25.71 19.56
N LEU A 147 -12.70 -26.90 19.00
CA LEU A 147 -12.31 -27.04 17.61
C LEU A 147 -13.52 -26.76 16.71
N THR A 148 -13.33 -25.88 15.73
CA THR A 148 -14.39 -25.39 14.86
C THR A 148 -14.16 -25.89 13.44
N ASP A 149 -15.12 -26.66 12.95
CA ASP A 149 -15.11 -27.27 11.62
C ASP A 149 -15.59 -26.32 10.50
N THR A 150 -15.58 -25.00 10.76
CA THR A 150 -16.12 -24.01 9.83
C THR A 150 -15.32 -23.93 8.54
N ALA A 151 -13.99 -24.08 8.61
CA ALA A 151 -13.13 -24.03 7.44
C ALA A 151 -13.38 -25.22 6.50
N ALA A 152 -13.36 -26.46 7.03
CA ALA A 152 -13.64 -27.63 6.21
C ALA A 152 -15.08 -27.66 5.69
N LYS A 153 -16.06 -27.18 6.48
CA LYS A 153 -17.44 -26.98 5.98
C LYS A 153 -17.49 -25.98 4.84
N ALA A 154 -16.77 -24.86 4.92
CA ALA A 154 -16.73 -23.87 3.85
C ALA A 154 -16.13 -24.45 2.56
N GLU A 155 -15.03 -25.23 2.67
CA GLU A 155 -14.40 -25.91 1.53
C GLU A 155 -15.35 -26.91 0.86
N ASN A 156 -16.15 -27.65 1.64
CA ASN A 156 -17.18 -28.57 1.14
C ASN A 156 -18.44 -27.85 0.59
N VAL A 157 -18.59 -26.56 0.86
CA VAL A 157 -19.73 -25.73 0.45
C VAL A 157 -19.40 -24.89 -0.79
N CYS A 158 -18.20 -25.00 -1.36
CA CYS A 158 -17.87 -24.46 -2.68
C CYS A 158 -18.68 -25.18 -3.78
N LYS A 159 -19.95 -24.80 -3.89
CA LYS A 159 -20.85 -25.15 -4.97
C LYS A 159 -20.96 -23.94 -5.87
N TYR A 160 -20.99 -24.22 -7.17
CA TYR A 160 -21.30 -23.25 -8.21
C TYR A 160 -22.50 -22.39 -7.80
N ASP A 161 -22.32 -21.07 -7.79
CA ASP A 161 -23.40 -20.11 -7.52
C ASP A 161 -24.17 -19.96 -8.82
N MET A 162 -25.36 -20.57 -8.89
CA MET A 162 -26.20 -20.52 -10.08
C MET A 162 -26.66 -19.10 -10.33
N ASP A 163 -26.41 -18.60 -11.54
CA ASP A 163 -26.95 -17.32 -11.95
C ASP A 163 -28.41 -17.44 -12.42
N ASP A 164 -29.01 -16.31 -12.80
CA ASP A 164 -30.39 -16.30 -13.28
C ASP A 164 -30.56 -17.16 -14.55
N LEU A 165 -29.55 -17.19 -15.42
CA LEU A 165 -29.58 -17.97 -16.66
C LEU A 165 -29.59 -19.46 -16.35
N ASP A 166 -28.72 -19.92 -15.46
CA ASP A 166 -28.66 -21.30 -14.98
C ASP A 166 -29.99 -21.72 -14.36
N PHE A 167 -30.58 -20.85 -13.55
CA PHE A 167 -31.88 -21.09 -12.93
C PHE A 167 -32.99 -21.25 -13.98
N PHE A 168 -33.09 -20.33 -14.95
CA PHE A 168 -34.09 -20.43 -16.01
C PHE A 168 -33.88 -21.64 -16.90
N TRP A 169 -32.63 -21.95 -17.25
CA TRP A 169 -32.29 -23.12 -18.03
C TRP A 169 -32.70 -24.41 -17.31
N LEU A 170 -32.31 -24.55 -16.04
CA LEU A 170 -32.62 -25.73 -15.23
C LEU A 170 -34.13 -25.91 -15.05
N LYS A 171 -34.84 -24.81 -14.79
CA LYS A 171 -36.30 -24.80 -14.66
C LYS A 171 -36.97 -25.29 -15.94
N ASN A 172 -36.67 -24.67 -17.08
CA ASN A 172 -37.26 -25.03 -18.37
C ASN A 172 -36.94 -26.46 -18.78
N PHE A 173 -35.73 -26.92 -18.44
CA PHE A 173 -35.31 -28.29 -18.71
C PHE A 173 -36.08 -29.30 -17.87
N ASN A 174 -36.23 -29.05 -16.56
CA ASN A 174 -36.99 -29.91 -15.66
C ASN A 174 -38.50 -29.93 -16.01
N GLU A 175 -39.10 -28.80 -16.41
CA GLU A 175 -40.50 -28.75 -16.88
C GLU A 175 -40.70 -29.65 -18.11
N LYS A 176 -39.82 -29.57 -19.12
CA LYS A 176 -39.89 -30.46 -20.29
C LYS A 176 -39.71 -31.94 -19.93
N ARG A 177 -38.88 -32.24 -18.94
CA ARG A 177 -38.70 -33.62 -18.48
C ARG A 177 -39.96 -34.15 -17.80
N GLU A 178 -40.62 -33.32 -17.01
CA GLU A 178 -41.88 -33.65 -16.36
C GLU A 178 -43.01 -33.88 -17.38
N GLU A 179 -43.10 -33.06 -18.43
CA GLU A 179 -44.03 -33.29 -19.56
C GLU A 179 -43.80 -34.65 -20.24
N LEU A 180 -42.56 -35.12 -20.25
CA LEU A 180 -42.16 -36.43 -20.79
C LEU A 180 -42.24 -37.56 -19.75
N GLY A 181 -42.73 -37.30 -18.54
CA GLY A 181 -42.86 -38.29 -17.46
C GLY A 181 -41.54 -38.70 -16.81
N LEU A 182 -40.49 -37.89 -16.93
CA LEU A 182 -39.17 -38.12 -16.35
C LEU A 182 -39.00 -37.36 -15.02
N TYR A 183 -38.19 -37.92 -14.10
CA TYR A 183 -37.87 -37.27 -12.83
C TYR A 183 -37.03 -36.01 -13.02
N GLN A 184 -37.28 -34.99 -12.19
CA GLN A 184 -36.50 -33.76 -12.13
C GLN A 184 -35.12 -34.02 -11.49
N PHE A 185 -34.12 -33.22 -11.88
CA PHE A 185 -32.80 -33.17 -11.24
C PHE A 185 -32.78 -32.20 -10.06
#